data_AF-A0A260Z3X6-F1
#
_entry.id   AF-A0A260Z3X6-F1
#
_cell.length_a   1.000
_cell.length_b   1.000
_cell.length_c   1.000
_cell.angle_alpha   90.00
_cell.angle_beta   90.00
_cell.angle_gamma   90.00
#
_symmetry.space_group_name_H-M   'P 1'
#
loop_
_entity.id
_entity.type
_entity.pdbx_description
1 polymer ?
#
loop_
_entity_poly.entity_id
_entity_poly.type
_entity_poly.pdbx_seq_one_letter_code
_entity_poly.pdbx_strand_id
1 'polypeptide(L)'
;MNHKPLQYESLKAVLLYIDANVRFRISHRLPSIRSVEKIVPLKIWYLNLDEFRTIVNDHIYRFGVYREYNSGEKVPKLIQDDNGKGGVQHDLDRYGFQISSGHSVLYPGDVLMGDLREEVHYNTPEEERDLEVEINRYEKAIYLLNNPEEVVDPEEKEEEEYYDY
;
A
#
# COMPACT_ATOMS: atom_id res chain seq x y z
N MET A 1 17.97 25.90 -27.88
CA MET A 1 18.78 24.71 -28.22
C MET A 1 17.85 23.72 -28.92
N ASN A 2 18.10 23.40 -30.19
CA ASN A 2 17.32 22.38 -30.92
C ASN A 2 17.84 21.00 -30.53
N HIS A 3 17.29 20.41 -29.46
CA HIS A 3 17.47 18.99 -29.22
C HIS A 3 16.74 18.25 -30.35
N LYS A 4 17.49 17.72 -31.32
CA LYS A 4 16.94 16.69 -32.20
C LYS A 4 16.65 15.48 -31.29
N PRO A 5 15.39 15.11 -31.06
CA PRO A 5 15.11 13.87 -30.34
C PRO A 5 15.79 12.72 -31.09
N LEU A 6 16.15 11.67 -30.36
CA LEU A 6 16.72 10.47 -30.95
C LEU A 6 15.86 10.05 -32.15
N GLN A 7 16.49 9.86 -33.32
CA GLN A 7 15.77 9.46 -34.53
C GLN A 7 15.01 8.15 -34.25
N TYR A 8 13.80 8.01 -34.79
CA TYR A 8 12.84 6.96 -34.42
C TYR A 8 13.45 5.55 -34.37
N GLU A 9 14.29 5.18 -35.35
CA GLU A 9 14.95 3.87 -35.39
C GLU A 9 16.02 3.71 -34.30
N SER A 10 16.81 4.75 -34.03
CA SER A 10 17.76 4.72 -32.90
C SER A 10 17.03 4.56 -31.57
N LEU A 11 15.85 5.18 -31.42
CA LEU A 11 15.08 5.12 -30.18
C LEU A 11 14.53 3.72 -29.94
N LYS A 12 14.03 3.07 -30.98
CA LYS A 12 13.63 1.66 -30.93
C LYS A 12 14.77 0.75 -30.50
N ALA A 13 15.93 0.90 -31.14
CA ALA A 13 17.10 0.08 -30.84
C ALA A 13 17.51 0.23 -29.37
N VAL A 14 17.57 1.46 -28.86
CA VAL A 14 17.88 1.74 -27.46
C VAL A 14 16.84 1.12 -26.53
N LEU A 15 15.55 1.37 -26.75
CA LEU A 15 14.47 0.82 -25.91
C LEU A 15 14.42 -0.71 -25.91
N LEU A 16 14.88 -1.39 -26.96
CA LEU A 16 14.87 -2.85 -27.03
C LEU A 16 15.85 -3.52 -26.06
N TYR A 17 16.93 -2.83 -25.69
CA TYR A 17 18.01 -3.37 -24.86
C TYR A 17 18.11 -2.72 -23.47
N ILE A 18 17.33 -1.66 -23.21
CA ILE A 18 17.22 -1.09 -21.86
C ILE A 18 16.40 -2.05 -20.97
N ASP A 19 16.84 -2.15 -19.71
CA ASP A 19 16.11 -2.87 -18.66
C ASP A 19 14.65 -2.39 -18.52
N ALA A 20 13.74 -3.33 -18.25
CA ALA A 20 12.31 -3.06 -18.19
C ALA A 20 11.96 -1.97 -17.15
N ASN A 21 12.58 -2.00 -15.98
CA ASN A 21 12.29 -1.06 -14.90
C ASN A 21 12.80 0.35 -15.23
N VAL A 22 13.92 0.45 -15.94
CA VAL A 22 14.41 1.72 -16.50
C VAL A 22 13.44 2.27 -17.55
N ARG A 23 12.90 1.41 -18.43
CA ARG A 23 11.93 1.83 -19.44
C ARG A 23 10.66 2.41 -18.83
N PHE A 24 10.13 1.79 -17.77
CA PHE A 24 8.95 2.32 -17.07
C PHE A 24 9.19 3.73 -16.52
N ARG A 25 10.36 3.99 -15.93
CA ARG A 25 10.72 5.33 -15.44
C ARG A 25 10.85 6.35 -16.58
N ILE A 26 11.45 5.96 -17.70
CA ILE A 26 11.60 6.81 -18.87
C ILE A 26 10.23 7.14 -19.49
N SER A 27 9.38 6.13 -19.70
CA SER A 27 8.05 6.32 -20.32
C SER A 27 7.09 7.09 -19.42
N HIS A 28 7.29 7.04 -18.10
CA HIS A 28 6.58 7.86 -17.14
C HIS A 28 7.02 9.33 -17.20
N ARG A 29 8.33 9.59 -17.17
CA ARG A 29 8.91 10.96 -17.15
C ARG A 29 8.90 11.66 -18.51
N LEU A 30 8.93 10.91 -19.61
CA LEU A 30 9.01 11.43 -20.98
C LEU A 30 7.82 10.92 -21.82
N PRO A 31 6.65 11.56 -21.73
CA PRO A 31 5.46 11.15 -22.48
C PRO A 31 5.66 11.08 -23.99
N SER A 32 6.57 11.90 -24.54
CA SER A 32 6.89 11.93 -25.98
C SER A 32 7.51 10.64 -26.52
N ILE A 33 8.11 9.81 -25.66
CA ILE A 33 8.73 8.54 -26.03
C ILE A 33 7.74 7.36 -25.88
N ARG A 34 6.64 7.54 -25.15
CA ARG A 34 5.70 6.47 -24.77
C ARG A 34 5.08 5.76 -25.98
N SER A 35 4.83 6.47 -27.07
CA SER A 35 4.29 5.87 -28.31
C SER A 35 5.26 4.87 -28.92
N VAL A 36 6.55 5.18 -28.95
CA VAL A 36 7.60 4.28 -29.46
C VAL A 36 7.85 3.15 -28.48
N GLU A 37 7.91 3.46 -27.18
CA GLU A 37 8.12 2.48 -26.10
C GLU A 37 7.05 1.38 -26.11
N LYS A 38 5.78 1.72 -26.29
CA LYS A 38 4.69 0.74 -26.40
C LYS A 38 4.80 -0.20 -27.61
N ILE A 39 5.49 0.20 -28.68
CA ILE A 39 5.68 -0.61 -29.90
C ILE A 39 6.86 -1.56 -29.73
N VAL A 40 7.89 -1.15 -28.98
CA VAL A 40 9.11 -1.94 -28.81
C VAL A 40 8.85 -3.04 -27.79
N PRO A 41 9.11 -4.33 -28.13
CA PRO A 41 8.93 -5.44 -27.20
C PRO A 41 9.66 -5.20 -25.87
N LEU A 42 9.02 -5.55 -24.77
CA LEU A 42 9.59 -5.47 -23.43
C LEU A 42 10.16 -6.84 -23.04
N LYS A 43 11.42 -6.88 -22.59
CA LYS A 43 12.09 -8.12 -22.16
C LYS A 43 12.06 -8.21 -20.64
N ILE A 44 11.34 -9.20 -20.14
CA ILE A 44 11.20 -9.50 -18.71
C ILE A 44 11.55 -10.98 -18.54
N TRP A 45 12.43 -11.31 -17.61
CA TRP A 45 12.81 -12.70 -17.31
C TRP A 45 12.09 -13.26 -16.08
N TYR A 46 11.54 -12.39 -15.23
CA TYR A 46 10.69 -12.79 -14.12
C TYR A 46 9.53 -11.79 -13.96
N LEU A 47 8.31 -12.32 -13.93
CA LEU A 47 7.10 -11.54 -13.69
C LEU A 47 6.27 -12.26 -12.64
N ASN A 48 5.98 -11.57 -11.54
CA ASN A 48 5.01 -12.00 -10.55
C ASN A 48 3.99 -10.87 -10.37
N LEU A 49 2.72 -11.23 -10.51
CA LEU A 49 1.58 -10.33 -10.29
C LEU A 49 0.83 -10.86 -9.07
N ASP A 50 0.69 -9.99 -8.09
CA ASP A 50 -0.01 -10.22 -6.83
C ASP A 50 -0.98 -9.06 -6.61
N GLU A 51 -1.85 -9.16 -5.62
CA GLU A 51 -2.91 -8.17 -5.35
C GLU A 51 -2.32 -6.77 -5.08
N PHE A 52 -1.31 -6.70 -4.20
CA PHE A 52 -0.71 -5.43 -3.76
C PHE A 52 0.77 -5.26 -4.15
N ARG A 53 1.30 -6.19 -4.95
CA ARG A 53 2.69 -6.10 -5.43
C ARG A 53 2.83 -6.63 -6.84
N THR A 54 3.77 -6.08 -7.57
CA THR A 54 4.19 -6.55 -8.89
C THR A 54 5.70 -6.64 -8.89
N ILE A 55 6.24 -7.81 -9.23
CA ILE A 55 7.68 -8.03 -9.35
C ILE A 55 8.02 -8.11 -10.83
N VAL A 56 8.92 -7.25 -11.29
CA VAL A 56 9.47 -7.26 -12.64
C VAL A 56 10.97 -7.40 -12.56
N ASN A 57 11.48 -8.53 -13.04
CA ASN A 57 12.86 -8.95 -12.87
C ASN A 57 13.22 -9.01 -11.38
N ASP A 58 14.08 -8.11 -10.92
CA ASP A 58 14.58 -7.95 -9.56
C ASP A 58 13.93 -6.76 -8.81
N HIS A 59 12.99 -6.05 -9.43
CA HIS A 59 12.34 -4.89 -8.84
C HIS A 59 10.93 -5.21 -8.34
N ILE A 60 10.64 -4.80 -7.11
CA ILE A 60 9.34 -4.96 -6.47
C ILE A 60 8.62 -3.61 -6.46
N TYR A 61 7.52 -3.53 -7.18
CA TYR A 61 6.54 -2.45 -7.10
C TYR A 61 5.50 -2.83 -6.06
N ARG A 62 5.29 -2.00 -5.05
CA ARG A 62 4.27 -2.23 -4.01
C ARG A 62 3.26 -1.09 -4.05
N PHE A 63 2.02 -1.43 -3.76
CA PHE A 63 0.95 -0.48 -3.55
C PHE A 63 0.51 -0.56 -2.09
N GLY A 64 0.30 0.60 -1.47
CA GLY A 64 -0.11 0.72 -0.07
C GLY A 64 -0.63 2.12 0.23
N VAL A 65 -1.51 2.21 1.23
CA VAL A 65 -2.08 3.45 1.72
C VAL A 65 -1.15 4.04 2.78
N TYR A 66 -0.53 5.17 2.45
CA TYR A 66 0.29 5.93 3.37
C TYR A 66 -0.58 6.89 4.17
N ARG A 67 -0.48 6.86 5.50
CA ARG A 67 -1.27 7.72 6.40
C ARG A 67 -0.42 8.92 6.82
N GLU A 68 -0.68 10.07 6.22
CA GLU A 68 0.00 11.32 6.55
C GLU A 68 -0.79 12.12 7.59
N TYR A 69 -0.11 12.61 8.61
CA TYR A 69 -0.66 13.40 9.71
C TYR A 69 -0.23 14.86 9.57
N ASN A 70 -0.96 15.79 10.20
CA ASN A 70 -0.58 17.20 10.10
C ASN A 70 0.75 17.44 10.83
N SER A 71 1.49 18.44 10.36
CA SER A 71 2.77 18.80 10.98
C SER A 71 2.59 19.17 12.46
N GLY A 72 3.28 18.46 13.35
CA GLY A 72 3.22 18.66 14.80
C GLY A 72 2.30 17.68 15.54
N GLU A 73 1.51 16.88 14.84
CA GLU A 73 0.73 15.80 15.46
C GLU A 73 1.64 14.61 15.79
N LYS A 74 1.40 13.99 16.95
CA LYS A 74 2.08 12.74 17.31
C LYS A 74 1.47 11.61 16.49
N VAL A 75 2.29 11.01 15.61
CA VAL A 75 1.86 9.84 14.83
C VAL A 75 1.98 8.60 15.73
N PRO A 76 0.92 7.78 15.88
CA PRO A 76 1.01 6.55 16.65
C PRO A 76 2.07 5.59 16.08
N LYS A 77 2.78 4.85 16.93
CA LYS A 77 3.91 3.97 16.55
C LYS A 77 3.53 2.96 15.46
N LEU A 78 2.39 2.29 15.63
CA LEU A 78 1.83 1.36 14.63
C LEU A 78 1.73 1.99 13.23
N ILE A 79 1.30 3.24 13.16
CA ILE A 79 1.15 3.95 11.89
C ILE A 79 2.52 4.29 11.28
N GLN A 80 3.49 4.68 12.11
CA GLN A 80 4.86 4.91 11.68
C GLN A 80 5.48 3.64 11.09
N ASP A 81 5.30 2.50 11.76
CA ASP A 81 5.82 1.20 11.33
C ASP A 81 5.21 0.76 10.00
N ASP A 82 3.89 0.88 9.86
CA ASP A 82 3.20 0.59 8.60
C ASP A 82 3.67 1.51 7.47
N ASN A 83 3.76 2.82 7.73
CA ASN A 83 4.27 3.79 6.76
C ASN A 83 5.72 3.49 6.37
N GLY A 84 6.56 3.05 7.31
CA GLY A 84 7.93 2.61 7.07
C GLY A 84 8.03 1.39 6.15
N LYS A 85 7.00 0.53 6.14
CA LYS A 85 6.88 -0.62 5.23
C LYS A 85 6.25 -0.27 3.88
N GLY A 86 5.87 1.00 3.65
CA GLY A 86 5.24 1.47 2.42
C GLY A 86 3.73 1.64 2.50
N GLY A 87 3.17 1.64 3.72
CA GLY A 87 1.73 1.78 3.98
C GLY A 87 1.01 0.44 4.10
N VAL A 88 -0.29 0.52 4.41
CA VAL A 88 -1.16 -0.66 4.56
C VAL A 88 -1.72 -1.14 3.22
N GLN A 89 -1.95 -2.44 3.09
CA GLN A 89 -2.39 -3.09 1.85
C GLN A 89 -3.89 -3.41 1.89
N HIS A 90 -4.70 -2.46 2.36
CA HIS A 90 -6.14 -2.56 2.40
C HIS A 90 -6.75 -1.16 2.38
N ASP A 91 -8.01 -1.07 1.97
CA ASP A 91 -8.72 0.20 1.98
C ASP A 91 -9.01 0.64 3.41
N LEU A 92 -8.97 1.95 3.63
CA LEU A 92 -9.27 2.58 4.91
C LEU A 92 -10.49 3.47 4.79
N ASP A 93 -11.31 3.51 5.84
CA ASP A 93 -12.40 4.46 5.95
C ASP A 93 -11.93 5.88 6.32
N ARG A 94 -12.87 6.81 6.44
CA ARG A 94 -12.58 8.22 6.78
C ARG A 94 -11.98 8.42 8.18
N TYR A 95 -11.97 7.40 9.02
CA TYR A 95 -11.40 7.41 10.37
C TYR A 95 -10.12 6.56 10.45
N GLY A 96 -9.68 5.99 9.33
CA GLY A 96 -8.46 5.20 9.22
C GLY A 96 -8.59 3.74 9.64
N PHE A 97 -9.80 3.18 9.68
CA PHE A 97 -10.04 1.76 9.95
C PHE A 97 -10.13 0.96 8.66
N GLN A 98 -9.69 -0.31 8.71
CA GLN A 98 -9.75 -1.20 7.57
C GLN A 98 -11.19 -1.41 7.10
N ILE A 99 -11.42 -1.24 5.81
CA ILE A 99 -12.65 -1.67 5.15
C ILE A 99 -12.48 -3.15 4.82
N SER A 100 -13.13 -4.02 5.58
CA SER A 100 -13.08 -5.46 5.34
C SER A 100 -13.62 -5.77 3.94
N SER A 101 -12.78 -6.31 3.06
CA SER A 101 -13.13 -6.67 1.68
C SER A 101 -14.24 -7.74 1.58
N GLY A 102 -14.54 -8.44 2.69
CA GLY A 102 -15.67 -9.37 2.80
C GLY A 102 -17.00 -8.76 3.26
N HIS A 103 -17.02 -7.49 3.73
CA HIS A 103 -18.24 -6.80 4.20
C HIS A 103 -18.81 -5.86 3.14
N SER A 104 -18.58 -6.18 1.87
CA SER A 104 -19.40 -5.62 0.79
C SER A 104 -20.85 -5.97 1.13
N VAL A 105 -21.69 -4.96 1.38
CA VAL A 105 -23.13 -5.17 1.53
C VAL A 105 -23.61 -5.86 0.26
N LEU A 106 -23.84 -7.17 0.33
CA LEU A 106 -24.27 -7.95 -0.82
C LEU A 106 -25.72 -7.58 -1.12
N TYR A 107 -25.94 -7.01 -2.30
CA TYR A 107 -27.28 -6.74 -2.80
C TYR A 107 -27.85 -7.98 -3.48
N PRO A 108 -29.19 -8.08 -3.60
CA PRO A 108 -29.80 -9.18 -4.33
C PRO A 108 -29.27 -9.25 -5.76
N GLY A 109 -28.55 -10.33 -6.07
CA GLY A 109 -27.91 -10.55 -7.38
C GLY A 109 -26.38 -10.52 -7.36
N ASP A 110 -25.75 -10.09 -6.25
CA ASP A 110 -24.30 -10.10 -6.12
C ASP A 110 -23.76 -11.52 -5.89
N VAL A 111 -22.56 -11.78 -6.41
CA VAL A 111 -21.82 -13.03 -6.21
C VAL A 111 -20.52 -12.70 -5.50
N LEU A 112 -20.37 -13.17 -4.27
CA LEU A 112 -19.13 -13.03 -3.51
C LEU A 112 -18.03 -13.87 -4.19
N MET A 113 -17.05 -13.21 -4.77
CA MET A 113 -15.82 -13.83 -5.26
C MET A 113 -14.66 -13.42 -4.33
N GLY A 114 -14.67 -13.95 -3.11
CA GLY A 114 -13.57 -13.83 -2.15
C GLY A 114 -13.00 -15.21 -1.82
N ASP A 115 -11.71 -15.29 -1.50
CA ASP A 115 -11.12 -16.52 -0.95
C ASP A 115 -11.72 -16.74 0.45
N LEU A 116 -12.63 -17.72 0.57
CA LEU A 116 -13.27 -18.08 1.84
C LEU A 116 -12.33 -18.88 2.78
N ARG A 117 -11.02 -18.81 2.53
CA ARG A 117 -10.06 -19.44 3.41
C ARG A 117 -9.99 -18.58 4.66
N GLU A 118 -10.55 -19.09 5.74
CA GLU A 118 -10.10 -18.72 7.07
C GLU A 118 -8.58 -18.95 7.08
N GLU A 119 -7.81 -17.86 7.07
CA GLU A 119 -6.42 -17.94 7.47
C GLU A 119 -6.44 -18.43 8.93
N VAL A 120 -6.05 -19.68 9.13
CA VAL A 120 -5.90 -20.25 10.46
C VAL A 120 -4.73 -19.51 11.11
N HIS A 121 -5.04 -18.46 11.86
CA HIS A 121 -4.07 -17.77 12.71
C HIS A 121 -3.57 -18.74 13.76
N TYR A 122 -2.27 -19.04 13.72
CA TYR A 122 -1.62 -19.75 14.80
C TYR A 122 -1.38 -18.74 15.91
N ASN A 123 -2.25 -18.70 16.94
CA ASN A 123 -2.12 -17.82 18.11
C ASN A 123 -0.66 -17.58 18.50
N THR A 124 -0.11 -16.44 18.08
CA THR A 124 1.17 -15.94 18.55
C THR A 124 0.93 -14.84 19.60
N PRO A 125 1.77 -14.74 20.64
CA PRO A 125 1.68 -13.63 21.61
C PRO A 125 1.80 -12.24 20.99
N GLU A 126 2.38 -12.13 19.79
CA GLU A 126 2.43 -10.88 19.00
C GLU A 126 1.05 -10.51 18.44
N GLU A 127 0.34 -11.47 17.82
CA GLU A 127 -1.02 -11.25 17.33
C GLU A 127 -1.99 -10.87 18.45
N GLU A 128 -1.88 -11.49 19.63
CA GLU A 128 -2.73 -11.14 20.78
C GLU A 128 -2.52 -9.68 21.21
N ARG A 129 -1.27 -9.21 21.24
CA ARG A 129 -0.95 -7.80 21.57
C ARG A 129 -1.46 -6.84 20.50
N ASP A 130 -1.28 -7.17 19.22
CA ASP A 130 -1.77 -6.33 18.12
C ASP A 130 -3.31 -6.22 18.17
N LEU A 131 -4.00 -7.32 18.47
CA LEU A 131 -5.45 -7.33 18.65
C LEU A 131 -5.91 -6.51 19.86
N GLU A 132 -5.17 -6.53 20.98
CA GLU A 132 -5.47 -5.69 22.14
C GLU A 132 -5.35 -4.19 21.82
N VAL A 133 -4.31 -3.80 21.08
CA VAL A 133 -4.14 -2.43 20.58
C VAL A 133 -5.28 -2.06 19.64
N GLU A 134 -5.70 -2.98 18.76
CA GLU A 134 -6.80 -2.75 17.83
C GLU A 134 -8.14 -2.59 18.56
N ILE A 135 -8.44 -3.45 19.55
CA ILE A 135 -9.63 -3.35 20.39
C ILE A 135 -9.68 -2.00 21.10
N ASN A 136 -8.57 -1.58 21.73
CA ASN A 136 -8.51 -0.29 22.40
C ASN A 136 -8.81 0.88 21.45
N ARG A 137 -8.30 0.79 20.22
CA ARG A 137 -8.55 1.77 19.16
C ARG A 137 -10.02 1.82 18.77
N TYR A 138 -10.68 0.67 18.59
CA TYR A 138 -12.11 0.61 18.29
C TYR A 138 -12.97 1.15 19.44
N GLU A 139 -12.63 0.83 20.69
CA GLU A 139 -13.32 1.37 21.87
C GLU A 139 -13.23 2.90 21.91
N LYS A 140 -12.04 3.47 21.68
CA LYS A 140 -11.82 4.92 21.58
C LYS A 140 -12.64 5.54 20.44
N ALA A 141 -12.69 4.90 19.27
CA ALA A 141 -13.47 5.41 18.14
C ALA A 141 -14.98 5.37 18.39
N ILE A 142 -15.50 4.29 18.99
CA ILE A 142 -16.91 4.17 19.38
C ILE A 142 -17.26 5.24 20.41
N TYR A 143 -16.37 5.50 21.37
CA TYR A 143 -16.55 6.56 22.35
C TYR A 143 -16.68 7.95 21.69
N LEU A 144 -15.77 8.29 20.77
CA LEU A 144 -15.78 9.57 20.05
C LEU A 144 -17.02 9.71 19.13
N LEU A 145 -17.45 8.63 18.49
CA LEU A 145 -18.66 8.62 17.66
C LEU A 145 -19.91 8.95 18.49
N ASN A 146 -19.96 8.44 19.72
CA ASN A 146 -21.08 8.65 20.65
C ASN A 146 -20.99 9.98 21.42
N ASN A 147 -19.81 10.60 21.50
CA ASN A 147 -19.56 11.85 22.24
C ASN A 147 -18.78 12.88 21.38
N PRO A 148 -19.39 13.41 20.31
CA PRO A 148 -18.68 14.22 19.30
C PRO A 148 -18.17 15.59 19.79
N GLU A 149 -18.57 16.06 20.98
CA GLU A 149 -18.09 17.32 21.58
C GLU A 149 -16.80 17.14 22.42
N GLU A 150 -16.41 15.91 22.76
CA GLU A 150 -15.17 15.61 23.49
C GLU A 150 -14.04 15.25 22.51
N VAL A 151 -13.50 16.26 21.82
CA VAL A 151 -12.23 16.11 21.08
C VAL A 151 -11.09 16.50 22.01
N VAL A 152 -10.80 15.66 23.00
CA VAL A 152 -9.55 15.71 23.75
C VAL A 152 -8.85 14.39 23.46
N ASP A 153 -7.68 14.45 22.83
CA ASP A 153 -6.90 13.25 22.53
C ASP A 153 -6.47 12.61 23.87
N PRO A 154 -7.00 11.44 24.25
CA PRO A 154 -6.60 10.81 25.50
C PRO A 154 -5.13 10.41 25.42
N GLU A 155 -4.41 10.68 26.52
CA GLU A 155 -3.00 10.34 26.71
C GLU A 155 -2.74 8.89 26.31
N GLU A 156 -1.86 8.69 25.32
CA GLU A 156 -1.31 7.38 25.00
C GLU A 156 -0.64 6.84 26.27
N LYS A 157 -1.17 5.75 26.83
CA LYS A 157 -0.46 5.01 27.87
C LYS A 157 0.82 4.47 27.25
N GLU A 158 1.96 4.85 27.82
CA GLU A 158 3.27 4.34 27.41
C GLU A 158 3.25 2.80 27.48
N GLU A 159 3.41 2.15 26.33
CA GLU A 159 3.65 0.71 26.25
C GLU A 159 4.98 0.40 26.94
N GLU A 160 4.95 -0.37 28.03
CA GLU A 160 6.16 -0.89 28.65
C GLU A 160 6.87 -1.85 27.67
N GLU A 161 8.03 -1.42 27.15
CA GLU A 161 8.92 -2.26 26.36
C GLU A 161 9.43 -3.44 27.21
N TYR A 162 8.86 -4.62 27.02
CA TYR A 162 9.39 -5.86 27.57
C TYR A 162 10.42 -6.45 26.60
N TYR A 163 11.71 -6.31 26.94
CA TYR A 163 12.79 -7.00 26.23
C TYR A 163 12.85 -8.47 26.69
N ASP A 164 12.58 -9.41 25.79
CA ASP A 164 12.96 -10.83 25.98
C ASP A 164 14.41 -11.05 25.51
N TYR A 165 15.20 -11.70 26.37
CA TYR A 165 16.62 -12.06 26.17
C TYR A 165 16.81 -13.37 25.41
#